data_AF-E0SAC2-F1
#
_entry.id   AF-E0SAC2-F1
#
_cell.length_a   1.000
_cell.length_b   1.000
_cell.length_c   1.000
_cell.angle_alpha   90.00
_cell.angle_beta   90.00
_cell.angle_gamma   90.00
#
_symmetry.space_group_name_H-M   'P 1'
#
loop_
_entity.id
_entity.type
_entity.pdbx_description
1 polymer ?
#
loop_
_entity_poly.entity_id
_entity_poly.type
_entity_poly.pdbx_seq_one_letter_code
_entity_poly.pdbx_strand_id
1 'polypeptide(L)'
;MFIFFQCEICLQYGLRWENRVWHREIATPMNYLYSQESPWNSVEGCSAGFFIPGTHSFLTYNGNIVRLWKYGSGLVLVKQHILFERVCQVEKYRISPDQDGLVFLFHKAKISLVRFDPQENEFKTTSLKFFEKDEFDIKDEDIRNVRIGTDLGMFQMNKRYFSVFPLFPGMFNAKVFKFIDIDGKIKNPIDFTFLENYSIPTVCLVYDSLPKKYTVVRNYNAIVFSIDLSAGKFHTIDEFLVPPKTFKVVCAGSILLFISHNSILIRSTSSSYSVPLNRMSEACEAGKALNDVVLFDVNFFSRGNTCLIFNGNGDRYRLEISMDIKRIIGASLEFERRGSIASCIGEVENLLFVGSIGDSSELFEIKSLRRRTEENVIPAERSVLEEYSKLFGNKDQETQKQDEEYAKLFNEGSESRAGETFTLHQVDEISNIGFLNEVAMKRENEAVFVVEGLEPGVRVVSNIMPLKILKSQKTRRYLYCSRVLDFYILGRAGDTKVFKWPEKSLLEVDGKYAKDMDTLLFAEFGTGIIQITPTFWLGMDHNLKVVEETLLAKRQRQK
;
A
#
# COMPACT_ATOMS: atom_id res chain seq x y z
N MET A 1 -14.08 -17.15 -4.56
CA MET A 1 -14.01 -18.62 -4.60
C MET A 1 -13.43 -19.07 -3.26
N PHE A 2 -14.26 -19.54 -2.34
CA PHE A 2 -13.83 -20.02 -1.03
C PHE A 2 -13.44 -21.49 -1.18
N ILE A 3 -12.14 -21.78 -1.06
CA ILE A 3 -11.64 -23.16 -1.03
C ILE A 3 -11.75 -23.64 0.41
N PHE A 4 -12.63 -24.61 0.64
CA PHE A 4 -12.72 -25.34 1.90
C PHE A 4 -11.50 -26.26 2.03
N PHE A 5 -10.67 -26.05 3.04
CA PHE A 5 -9.65 -27.02 3.43
C PHE A 5 -10.26 -28.04 4.39
N GLN A 6 -10.55 -29.24 3.87
CA GLN A 6 -10.87 -30.41 4.68
C GLN A 6 -9.56 -31.18 4.88
N CYS A 7 -8.90 -30.96 6.03
CA CYS A 7 -7.71 -31.71 6.41
C CYS A 7 -8.14 -32.87 7.31
N GLU A 8 -8.35 -34.05 6.72
CA GLU A 8 -8.53 -35.29 7.48
C GLU A 8 -7.16 -35.80 7.94
N ILE A 9 -6.82 -35.53 9.21
CA ILE A 9 -5.70 -36.19 9.89
C ILE A 9 -6.24 -37.50 10.49
N CYS A 10 -6.18 -38.58 9.72
CA CYS A 10 -6.37 -39.93 10.25
C CYS A 10 -5.00 -40.50 10.69
N LEU A 11 -4.74 -40.42 11.99
CA LEU A 11 -3.66 -41.16 12.66
C LEU A 11 -3.94 -42.67 12.59
N GLN A 12 -3.19 -43.39 11.76
CA GLN A 12 -3.18 -44.86 11.74
C GLN A 12 -2.45 -45.39 12.98
N TYR A 13 -3.22 -45.76 14.02
CA TYR A 13 -2.82 -46.84 14.91
C TYR A 13 -3.21 -48.16 14.27
N GLY A 14 -2.22 -48.98 13.96
CA GLY A 14 -2.42 -50.34 13.48
C GLY A 14 -3.04 -51.22 14.55
N LEU A 15 -4.32 -51.57 14.37
CA LEU A 15 -4.97 -52.71 15.03
C LEU A 15 -5.88 -53.42 14.02
N ARG A 16 -5.49 -54.66 13.67
CA ARG A 16 -6.35 -55.66 13.00
C ARG A 16 -7.58 -55.90 13.87
N TRP A 17 -8.79 -55.69 13.34
CA TRP A 17 -10.02 -56.26 13.93
C TRP A 17 -10.95 -56.79 12.85
N GLU A 18 -11.42 -58.00 13.11
CA GLU A 18 -12.29 -58.83 12.27
C GLU A 18 -13.70 -58.24 12.10
N ASN A 19 -14.32 -58.60 10.98
CA ASN A 19 -15.72 -58.37 10.66
C ASN A 19 -16.67 -58.64 11.83
N ARG A 20 -17.39 -57.60 12.29
CA ARG A 20 -18.77 -57.72 12.78
C ARG A 20 -19.45 -56.35 12.85
N VAL A 21 -20.42 -56.19 11.96
CA VAL A 21 -21.37 -55.08 11.88
C VAL A 21 -22.19 -54.99 13.16
N TRP A 22 -22.12 -53.85 13.84
CA TRP A 22 -23.17 -53.36 14.74
C TRP A 22 -23.29 -51.84 14.55
N HIS A 23 -24.30 -51.42 13.78
CA HIS A 23 -24.72 -50.02 13.70
C HIS A 23 -25.27 -49.58 15.07
N ARG A 24 -24.45 -48.83 15.81
CA ARG A 24 -24.91 -47.77 16.72
C ARG A 24 -24.09 -46.54 16.40
N GLU A 25 -24.62 -45.69 15.52
CA GLU A 25 -24.11 -44.34 15.32
C GLU A 25 -24.35 -43.55 16.60
N ILE A 26 -23.37 -43.56 17.49
CA ILE A 26 -23.20 -42.50 18.48
C ILE A 26 -22.63 -41.34 17.67
N ALA A 27 -23.50 -40.44 17.19
CA ALA A 27 -23.07 -39.18 16.60
C ALA A 27 -22.42 -38.35 17.70
N THR A 28 -21.10 -38.49 17.87
CA THR A 28 -20.31 -37.57 18.67
C THR A 28 -20.32 -36.21 17.95
N PRO A 29 -20.73 -35.11 18.59
CA PRO A 29 -20.67 -33.82 17.96
C PRO A 29 -19.19 -33.47 17.70
N MET A 30 -18.79 -33.47 16.43
CA MET A 30 -17.50 -32.92 16.02
C MET A 30 -17.60 -31.40 16.09
N ASN A 31 -16.95 -30.82 17.11
CA ASN A 31 -16.76 -29.38 17.21
C ASN A 31 -15.48 -29.01 16.47
N TYR A 32 -15.58 -28.17 15.45
CA TYR A 32 -14.44 -27.63 14.73
C TYR A 32 -14.03 -26.30 15.34
N LEU A 33 -12.74 -26.13 15.59
CA LEU A 33 -12.14 -24.85 15.94
C LEU A 33 -11.37 -24.34 14.73
N TYR A 34 -11.74 -23.16 14.24
CA TYR A 34 -10.97 -22.48 13.21
C TYR A 34 -9.88 -21.63 13.88
N SER A 35 -8.62 -21.87 13.51
CA SER A 35 -7.47 -21.05 13.91
C SER A 35 -6.76 -20.54 12.66
N GLN A 36 -6.36 -19.27 12.67
CA GLN A 36 -5.51 -18.69 11.64
C GLN A 36 -4.11 -18.51 12.21
N GLU A 37 -3.19 -19.41 11.84
CA GLU A 37 -1.82 -19.46 12.40
C GLU A 37 -0.90 -18.38 11.82
N SER A 38 -1.08 -17.99 10.55
CA SER A 38 -0.29 -16.93 9.91
C SER A 38 -1.07 -16.21 8.83
N PRO A 39 -1.34 -14.90 8.97
CA PRO A 39 -1.91 -14.12 7.90
C PRO A 39 -0.82 -13.73 6.90
N TRP A 40 -0.95 -14.18 5.66
CA TRP A 40 -0.01 -13.85 4.59
C TRP A 40 0.02 -12.34 4.30
N ASN A 41 1.15 -11.89 3.75
CA ASN A 41 1.43 -10.48 3.45
C ASN A 41 0.83 -10.01 2.11
N SER A 42 -0.11 -10.76 1.53
CA SER A 42 -0.83 -10.27 0.37
C SER A 42 -1.57 -8.97 0.70
N VAL A 43 -1.67 -8.10 -0.30
CA VAL A 43 -2.29 -6.78 -0.19
C VAL A 43 -3.37 -6.68 -1.26
N GLU A 44 -4.64 -6.72 -0.86
CA GLU A 44 -5.78 -6.50 -1.77
C GLU A 44 -5.98 -5.01 -2.06
N GLY A 45 -5.74 -4.15 -1.07
CA GLY A 45 -5.81 -2.71 -1.24
C GLY A 45 -4.99 -1.96 -0.19
N CYS A 46 -4.78 -0.67 -0.44
CA CYS A 46 -4.02 0.18 0.46
C CYS A 46 -4.51 1.63 0.45
N SER A 47 -4.09 2.38 1.47
CA SER A 47 -4.15 3.84 1.52
C SER A 47 -2.85 4.36 2.14
N ALA A 48 -2.36 5.50 1.69
CA ALA A 48 -1.08 6.08 2.13
C ALA A 48 -1.29 7.52 2.59
N GLY A 49 -0.80 7.88 3.78
CA GLY A 49 -1.00 9.19 4.37
C GLY A 49 -0.31 9.35 5.71
N PHE A 50 -0.73 10.34 6.49
CA PHE A 50 -0.23 10.61 7.84
C PHE A 50 -1.18 10.04 8.90
N PHE A 51 -1.37 8.72 8.90
CA PHE A 51 -2.23 8.06 9.89
C PHE A 51 -1.62 8.09 11.31
N ILE A 52 -0.30 8.12 11.38
CA ILE A 52 0.46 8.49 12.56
C ILE A 52 0.90 9.94 12.35
N PRO A 53 0.56 10.88 13.25
CA PRO A 53 0.86 12.29 13.06
C PRO A 53 2.33 12.55 12.69
N GLY A 54 2.54 13.28 11.59
CA GLY A 54 3.86 13.64 11.08
C GLY A 54 4.73 12.48 10.56
N THR A 55 4.20 11.26 10.46
CA THR A 55 4.94 10.08 9.99
C THR A 55 4.30 9.49 8.73
N HIS A 56 5.09 9.28 7.68
CA HIS A 56 4.63 8.58 6.47
C HIS A 56 4.16 7.18 6.85
N SER A 57 2.88 6.93 6.59
CA SER A 57 2.21 5.71 7.01
C SER A 57 1.44 5.09 5.84
N PHE A 58 1.41 3.76 5.83
CA PHE A 58 0.68 2.99 4.84
C PHE A 58 -0.28 2.06 5.58
N LEU A 59 -1.54 2.09 5.21
CA LEU A 59 -2.50 1.09 5.65
C LEU A 59 -2.72 0.11 4.50
N THR A 60 -2.46 -1.18 4.74
CA THR A 60 -2.77 -2.25 3.80
C THR A 60 -3.86 -3.14 4.35
N TYR A 61 -4.64 -3.77 3.47
CA TYR A 61 -5.61 -4.77 3.89
C TYR A 61 -5.62 -5.99 2.97
N ASN A 62 -6.04 -7.11 3.55
CA ASN A 62 -6.32 -8.36 2.85
C ASN A 62 -7.51 -9.03 3.52
N GLY A 63 -8.64 -9.07 2.80
CA GLY A 63 -9.89 -9.58 3.34
C GLY A 63 -10.34 -8.73 4.53
N ASN A 64 -10.29 -9.32 5.72
CA ASN A 64 -10.66 -8.68 6.98
C ASN A 64 -9.45 -8.28 7.83
N ILE A 65 -8.23 -8.43 7.34
CA ILE A 65 -7.01 -8.10 8.09
C ILE A 65 -6.48 -6.76 7.60
N VAL A 66 -6.30 -5.82 8.53
CA VAL A 66 -5.70 -4.52 8.26
C VAL A 66 -4.35 -4.40 8.96
N ARG A 67 -3.39 -3.78 8.27
CA ARG A 67 -2.03 -3.56 8.77
C ARG A 67 -1.64 -2.11 8.59
N LEU A 68 -1.20 -1.49 9.66
CA LEU A 68 -0.62 -0.15 9.64
C LEU A 68 0.90 -0.26 9.69
N TRP A 69 1.54 0.31 8.68
CA TRP A 69 2.98 0.39 8.53
C TRP A 69 3.41 1.84 8.69
N LYS A 70 4.53 2.06 9.38
CA LYS A 70 5.23 3.34 9.37
C LYS A 70 6.50 3.21 8.54
N TYR A 71 6.88 4.27 7.86
CA TYR A 71 8.15 4.33 7.15
C TYR A 71 9.11 5.30 7.84
N GLY A 72 10.34 4.83 8.08
CA GLY A 72 11.46 5.64 8.56
C GLY A 72 12.72 5.29 7.78
N SER A 73 13.54 4.37 8.30
CA SER A 73 14.65 3.74 7.57
C SER A 73 14.25 2.45 6.83
N GLY A 74 12.94 2.23 6.69
CA GLY A 74 12.30 0.99 6.28
C GLY A 74 10.87 0.92 6.81
N LEU A 75 10.08 0.02 6.26
CA LEU A 75 8.72 -0.29 6.65
C LEU A 75 8.73 -1.10 7.95
N VAL A 76 8.04 -0.57 8.96
CA VAL A 76 7.86 -1.23 10.24
C VAL A 76 6.36 -1.41 10.48
N LEU A 77 5.95 -2.65 10.70
CA LEU A 77 4.58 -2.95 11.11
C LEU A 77 4.32 -2.36 12.50
N VAL A 78 3.36 -1.44 12.59
CA VAL A 78 2.95 -0.80 13.85
C VAL A 78 1.82 -1.56 14.49
N LYS A 79 0.80 -1.90 13.69
CA LYS A 79 -0.41 -2.56 14.17
C LYS A 79 -0.96 -3.50 13.12
N GLN A 80 -1.38 -4.69 13.55
CA GLN A 80 -2.24 -5.57 12.79
C GLN A 80 -3.57 -5.72 13.55
N HIS A 81 -4.67 -5.65 12.84
CA HIS A 81 -6.00 -5.83 13.41
C HIS A 81 -6.85 -6.71 12.50
N ILE A 82 -7.55 -7.68 13.10
CA ILE A 82 -8.46 -8.58 12.40
C ILE A 82 -9.88 -8.07 12.65
N LEU A 83 -10.55 -7.71 11.58
CA LEU A 83 -11.91 -7.20 11.58
C LEU A 83 -12.90 -8.37 11.46
N PHE A 84 -14.13 -8.15 11.91
CA PHE A 84 -15.21 -9.12 11.74
C PHE A 84 -15.79 -9.16 10.32
N GLU A 85 -15.46 -8.17 9.48
CA GLU A 85 -15.97 -8.06 8.12
C GLU A 85 -14.88 -7.82 7.10
N ARG A 86 -15.14 -8.27 5.88
CA ARG A 86 -14.26 -8.05 4.73
C ARG A 86 -14.28 -6.57 4.32
N VAL A 87 -13.09 -6.02 4.18
CA VAL A 87 -12.84 -4.68 3.62
C VAL A 87 -12.92 -4.78 2.10
N CYS A 88 -13.70 -3.91 1.48
CA CYS A 88 -13.79 -3.77 0.02
C CYS A 88 -12.82 -2.72 -0.49
N GLN A 89 -12.75 -1.56 0.18
CA GLN A 89 -11.86 -0.45 -0.18
C GLN A 89 -11.52 0.37 1.05
N VAL A 90 -10.35 1.00 1.04
CA VAL A 90 -9.94 2.00 2.03
C VAL A 90 -9.49 3.26 1.32
N GLU A 91 -9.97 4.41 1.78
CA GLU A 91 -9.54 5.72 1.30
C GLU A 91 -9.10 6.58 2.49
N LYS A 92 -8.24 7.57 2.24
CA LYS A 92 -7.86 8.56 3.25
C LYS A 92 -8.77 9.78 3.19
N TYR A 93 -8.95 10.43 4.33
CA TYR A 93 -9.48 11.79 4.37
C TYR A 93 -8.59 12.66 5.24
N ARG A 94 -8.46 13.94 4.88
CA ARG A 94 -7.59 14.89 5.57
C ARG A 94 -8.27 15.39 6.85
N ILE A 95 -7.58 15.31 7.99
CA ILE A 95 -8.03 15.93 9.26
C ILE A 95 -7.28 17.24 9.50
N SER A 96 -5.95 17.19 9.38
CA SER A 96 -5.03 18.32 9.45
C SER A 96 -3.85 18.08 8.49
N PRO A 97 -3.02 19.09 8.17
CA PRO A 97 -1.89 18.93 7.24
C PRO A 97 -0.93 17.79 7.56
N ASP A 98 -0.86 17.39 8.83
CA ASP A 98 0.01 16.37 9.40
C ASP A 98 -0.74 15.14 9.96
N GLN A 99 -2.06 15.08 9.78
CA GLN A 99 -2.90 13.97 10.25
C GLN A 99 -4.01 13.62 9.26
N ASP A 100 -4.07 12.34 8.90
CA ASP A 100 -5.11 11.77 8.06
C ASP A 100 -5.95 10.76 8.84
N GLY A 101 -7.22 10.66 8.46
CA GLY A 101 -8.12 9.59 8.87
C GLY A 101 -8.38 8.61 7.73
N LEU A 102 -9.11 7.55 8.04
CA LEU A 102 -9.42 6.45 7.14
C LEU A 102 -10.93 6.33 6.95
N VAL A 103 -11.35 6.06 5.71
CA VAL A 103 -12.70 5.64 5.35
C VAL A 103 -12.63 4.19 4.90
N PHE A 104 -13.23 3.30 5.69
CA PHE A 104 -13.39 1.89 5.32
C PHE A 104 -14.74 1.69 4.66
N LEU A 105 -14.73 1.07 3.49
CA LEU A 105 -15.90 0.48 2.87
C LEU A 105 -15.85 -1.03 3.09
N PHE A 106 -16.84 -1.56 3.80
CA PHE A 106 -16.98 -2.99 4.05
C PHE A 106 -17.99 -3.63 3.10
N HIS A 107 -18.00 -4.96 3.16
CA HIS A 107 -19.01 -5.75 2.53
C HIS A 107 -20.44 -5.31 2.95
N LYS A 108 -21.41 -5.49 2.05
CA LYS A 108 -22.82 -5.08 2.18
C LYS A 108 -23.02 -3.58 2.44
N ALA A 109 -22.18 -2.75 1.81
CA ALA A 109 -22.28 -1.30 1.84
C ALA A 109 -22.34 -0.73 3.27
N LYS A 110 -21.29 -0.95 4.06
CA LYS A 110 -21.10 -0.28 5.35
C LYS A 110 -19.90 0.62 5.26
N ILE A 111 -20.02 1.81 5.84
CA ILE A 111 -18.94 2.79 5.86
C ILE A 111 -18.56 3.11 7.28
N SER A 112 -17.26 3.08 7.55
CA SER A 112 -16.69 3.45 8.84
C SER A 112 -15.63 4.53 8.65
N LEU A 113 -15.75 5.60 9.43
CA LEU A 113 -14.69 6.58 9.59
C LEU A 113 -13.86 6.19 10.80
N VAL A 114 -12.56 6.07 10.59
CA VAL A 114 -11.62 5.57 11.58
C VAL A 114 -10.45 6.53 11.69
N ARG A 115 -9.93 6.68 12.91
CA ARG A 115 -8.69 7.39 13.20
C ARG A 115 -7.78 6.47 13.98
N PHE A 116 -6.49 6.51 13.70
CA PHE A 116 -5.53 5.79 14.52
C PHE A 116 -5.10 6.67 15.70
N ASP A 117 -5.16 6.12 16.91
CA ASP A 117 -4.65 6.77 18.11
C ASP A 117 -3.26 6.19 18.43
N PRO A 118 -2.19 6.98 18.27
CA PRO A 118 -0.83 6.51 18.53
C PRO A 118 -0.52 6.32 20.02
N GLN A 119 -1.29 6.92 20.94
CA GLN A 119 -1.07 6.77 22.39
C GLN A 119 -1.58 5.41 22.87
N GLU A 120 -2.77 5.02 22.42
CA GLU A 120 -3.40 3.74 22.76
C GLU A 120 -3.04 2.60 21.78
N ASN A 121 -2.35 2.93 20.68
CA ASN A 121 -2.05 2.00 19.58
C ASN A 121 -3.31 1.27 19.07
N GLU A 122 -4.37 2.04 18.82
CA GLU A 122 -5.71 1.55 18.50
C GLU A 122 -6.37 2.32 17.35
N PHE A 123 -7.16 1.61 16.55
CA PHE A 123 -8.06 2.22 15.58
C PHE A 123 -9.38 2.62 16.27
N LYS A 124 -9.60 3.93 16.41
CA LYS A 124 -10.84 4.49 16.97
C LYS A 124 -11.84 4.77 15.87
N THR A 125 -12.98 4.09 15.90
CA THR A 125 -14.12 4.41 15.05
C THR A 125 -14.75 5.73 15.48
N THR A 126 -14.80 6.70 14.56
CA THR A 126 -15.44 8.00 14.77
C THR A 126 -16.89 7.99 14.28
N SER A 127 -17.19 7.20 13.25
CA SER A 127 -18.56 7.00 12.77
C SER A 127 -18.67 5.66 12.06
N LEU A 128 -19.85 5.05 12.12
CA LEU A 128 -20.20 3.83 11.40
C LEU A 128 -21.63 3.95 10.88
N LYS A 129 -21.84 3.63 9.60
CA LYS A 129 -23.17 3.67 8.98
C LYS A 129 -23.42 2.46 8.11
N PHE A 130 -24.63 1.93 8.25
CA PHE A 130 -25.11 0.75 7.57
C PHE A 130 -26.12 1.16 6.50
N PHE A 131 -25.97 0.60 5.30
CA PHE A 131 -26.90 0.81 4.20
C PHE A 131 -27.59 -0.50 3.77
N GLU A 132 -27.59 -1.51 4.63
CA GLU A 132 -28.25 -2.81 4.43
C GLU A 132 -29.77 -2.70 4.62
N LYS A 133 -30.45 -2.04 3.70
CA LYS A 133 -31.91 -2.03 3.68
C LYS A 133 -32.44 -2.71 2.44
N ASP A 134 -33.53 -3.46 2.59
CA ASP A 134 -34.18 -4.19 1.48
C ASP A 134 -34.56 -3.26 0.31
N GLU A 135 -34.89 -1.99 0.59
CA GLU A 135 -35.20 -0.98 -0.42
C GLU A 135 -34.08 -0.71 -1.43
N PHE A 136 -32.84 -1.00 -1.04
CA PHE A 136 -31.67 -0.78 -1.89
C PHE A 136 -31.29 -2.00 -2.73
N ASP A 137 -31.76 -3.22 -2.43
CA ASP A 137 -31.44 -4.46 -3.16
C ASP A 137 -29.93 -4.61 -3.45
N ILE A 138 -29.10 -4.50 -2.40
CA ILE A 138 -27.63 -4.56 -2.52
C ILE A 138 -27.20 -6.02 -2.66
N LYS A 139 -26.53 -6.33 -3.77
CA LYS A 139 -26.00 -7.66 -4.09
C LYS A 139 -24.50 -7.72 -3.86
N ASP A 140 -23.98 -8.94 -3.77
CA ASP A 140 -22.54 -9.17 -3.55
C ASP A 140 -21.70 -8.79 -4.79
N GLU A 141 -22.30 -8.85 -5.98
CA GLU A 141 -21.70 -8.48 -7.26
C GLU A 141 -21.69 -6.97 -7.52
N ASP A 142 -22.40 -6.18 -6.71
CA ASP A 142 -22.48 -4.73 -6.93
C ASP A 142 -21.11 -4.09 -6.71
N ILE A 143 -20.68 -3.31 -7.70
CA ILE A 143 -19.42 -2.56 -7.68
C ILE A 143 -19.48 -1.55 -6.53
N ARG A 144 -18.52 -1.65 -5.63
CA ARG A 144 -18.43 -0.87 -4.38
C ARG A 144 -17.17 -0.03 -4.42
N ASN A 145 -17.23 1.08 -5.15
CA ASN A 145 -16.16 2.06 -5.16
C ASN A 145 -16.56 3.24 -4.27
N VAL A 146 -15.65 3.64 -3.39
CA VAL A 146 -15.70 4.90 -2.66
C VAL A 146 -14.61 5.82 -3.19
N ARG A 147 -14.92 7.10 -3.37
CA ARG A 147 -13.94 8.14 -3.64
C ARG A 147 -14.10 9.25 -2.63
N ILE A 148 -12.97 9.82 -2.25
CA ILE A 148 -12.88 10.92 -1.30
C ILE A 148 -12.40 12.16 -2.05
N GLY A 149 -13.20 13.21 -2.05
CA GLY A 149 -12.81 14.57 -2.41
C GLY A 149 -12.23 15.30 -1.21
N THR A 150 -12.09 16.62 -1.32
CA THR A 150 -11.49 17.44 -0.25
C THR A 150 -12.31 17.43 1.03
N ASP A 151 -13.64 17.53 0.91
CA ASP A 151 -14.59 17.72 2.01
C ASP A 151 -15.75 16.71 1.99
N LEU A 152 -15.90 15.97 0.90
CA LEU A 152 -16.96 14.98 0.69
C LEU A 152 -16.41 13.61 0.30
N GLY A 153 -17.11 12.57 0.73
CA GLY A 153 -17.00 11.25 0.14
C GLY A 153 -18.25 10.91 -0.66
N MET A 154 -18.05 10.18 -1.75
CA MET A 154 -19.12 9.58 -2.53
C MET A 154 -18.83 8.09 -2.66
N PHE A 155 -19.84 7.26 -2.44
CA PHE A 155 -19.72 5.83 -2.63
C PHE A 155 -20.89 5.26 -3.42
N GLN A 156 -20.58 4.34 -4.33
CA GLN A 156 -21.57 3.61 -5.10
C GLN A 156 -22.06 2.41 -4.30
N MET A 157 -23.38 2.34 -4.08
CA MET A 157 -24.01 1.23 -3.37
C MET A 157 -24.31 0.08 -4.33
N ASN A 158 -24.88 0.43 -5.48
CA ASN A 158 -25.15 -0.47 -6.59
C ASN A 158 -25.34 0.34 -7.88
N LYS A 159 -25.92 -0.27 -8.93
CA LYS A 159 -26.15 0.39 -10.21
C LYS A 159 -27.19 1.52 -10.18
N ARG A 160 -28.02 1.61 -9.13
CA ARG A 160 -29.13 2.56 -9.02
C ARG A 160 -28.88 3.62 -7.97
N TYR A 161 -28.24 3.26 -6.87
CA TYR A 161 -28.08 4.09 -5.69
C TYR A 161 -26.61 4.39 -5.43
N PHE A 162 -26.37 5.61 -4.97
CA PHE A 162 -25.10 6.05 -4.41
C PHE A 162 -25.38 6.90 -3.18
N SER A 163 -24.36 7.14 -2.38
CA SER A 163 -24.48 8.02 -1.24
C SER A 163 -23.31 8.97 -1.14
N VAL A 164 -23.63 10.18 -0.71
CA VAL A 164 -22.70 11.27 -0.48
C VAL A 164 -22.70 11.58 1.00
N PHE A 165 -21.52 11.82 1.55
CA PHE A 165 -21.33 12.12 2.96
C PHE A 165 -20.27 13.19 3.15
N PRO A 166 -20.47 14.13 4.08
CA PRO A 166 -19.42 15.06 4.48
C PRO A 166 -18.34 14.36 5.33
N LEU A 167 -17.11 14.90 5.25
CA LEU A 167 -15.94 14.41 5.98
C LEU A 167 -15.60 15.29 7.21
N PHE A 168 -16.46 16.24 7.56
CA PHE A 168 -16.23 17.13 8.70
C PHE A 168 -16.33 16.37 10.04
N PRO A 169 -15.46 16.68 11.02
CA PRO A 169 -15.49 16.06 12.33
C PRO A 169 -16.85 16.20 13.01
N GLY A 170 -17.40 15.09 13.52
CA GLY A 170 -18.62 15.08 14.36
C GLY A 170 -19.95 15.03 13.62
N MET A 171 -20.00 15.14 12.28
CA MET A 171 -21.24 15.04 11.51
C MET A 171 -21.09 14.11 10.30
N PHE A 172 -21.16 12.79 10.52
CA PHE A 172 -21.27 11.84 9.42
C PHE A 172 -22.72 11.71 8.94
N ASN A 173 -23.21 12.71 8.22
CA ASN A 173 -24.56 12.69 7.66
C ASN A 173 -24.58 12.19 6.22
N ALA A 174 -24.41 10.87 6.04
CA ALA A 174 -24.53 10.28 4.71
C ALA A 174 -25.98 10.32 4.21
N LYS A 175 -26.18 10.87 3.02
CA LYS A 175 -27.46 10.90 2.29
C LYS A 175 -27.39 9.95 1.10
N VAL A 176 -28.49 9.25 0.82
CA VAL A 176 -28.61 8.31 -0.31
C VAL A 176 -29.40 8.96 -1.43
N PHE A 177 -28.95 8.78 -2.66
CA PHE A 177 -29.55 9.31 -3.88
C PHE A 177 -29.60 8.22 -4.95
N LYS A 178 -30.42 8.44 -5.98
CA LYS A 178 -30.42 7.61 -7.18
C LYS A 178 -29.60 8.28 -8.27
N PHE A 179 -28.90 7.50 -9.09
CA PHE A 179 -28.20 8.05 -10.26
C PHE A 179 -29.13 8.79 -11.23
N ILE A 180 -30.41 8.39 -11.28
CA ILE A 180 -31.44 9.06 -12.06
C ILE A 180 -31.75 10.49 -11.57
N ASP A 181 -31.43 10.80 -10.31
CA ASP A 181 -31.62 12.14 -9.72
C ASP A 181 -30.55 13.12 -10.24
N ILE A 182 -29.42 12.61 -10.75
CA ILE A 182 -28.41 13.40 -11.47
C ILE A 182 -28.87 13.62 -12.91
N ASP A 183 -29.09 12.52 -13.64
CA ASP A 183 -29.59 12.54 -15.02
C ASP A 183 -30.33 11.24 -15.36
N GLY A 184 -31.48 11.36 -16.03
CA GLY A 184 -32.34 10.25 -16.43
C GLY A 184 -31.68 9.21 -17.36
N LYS A 185 -30.58 9.57 -18.02
CA LYS A 185 -29.84 8.71 -18.96
C LYS A 185 -28.90 7.73 -18.25
N ILE A 186 -28.55 7.97 -16.99
CA ILE A 186 -27.58 7.16 -16.25
C ILE A 186 -28.23 5.84 -15.82
N LYS A 187 -27.85 4.73 -16.47
CA LYS A 187 -28.42 3.40 -16.18
C LYS A 187 -27.43 2.42 -15.58
N ASN A 188 -26.19 2.43 -16.07
CA ASN A 188 -25.14 1.54 -15.61
C ASN A 188 -23.88 2.35 -15.34
N PRO A 189 -23.76 2.96 -14.13
CA PRO A 189 -22.53 3.62 -13.71
C PRO A 189 -21.38 2.62 -13.67
N ILE A 190 -20.20 3.06 -14.13
CA ILE A 190 -19.01 2.22 -14.30
C ILE A 190 -17.93 2.61 -13.30
N ASP A 191 -17.49 3.86 -13.33
CA ASP A 191 -16.47 4.40 -12.44
C ASP A 191 -16.62 5.92 -12.31
N PHE A 192 -16.08 6.50 -11.25
CA PHE A 192 -16.13 7.94 -11.02
C PHE A 192 -14.89 8.43 -10.27
N THR A 193 -14.61 9.72 -10.43
CA THR A 193 -13.56 10.43 -9.70
C THR A 193 -14.02 11.85 -9.35
N PHE A 194 -13.57 12.35 -8.21
CA PHE A 194 -13.65 13.79 -7.94
C PHE A 194 -12.67 14.55 -8.85
N LEU A 195 -13.06 15.76 -9.22
CA LEU A 195 -12.24 16.70 -9.96
C LEU A 195 -11.59 17.70 -9.01
N GLU A 196 -10.32 18.01 -9.26
CA GLU A 196 -9.57 19.00 -8.50
C GLU A 196 -9.83 20.43 -8.99
N ASN A 197 -9.57 21.42 -8.15
CA ASN A 197 -9.64 22.86 -8.47
C ASN A 197 -11.03 23.42 -8.79
N TYR A 198 -12.10 22.76 -8.33
CA TYR A 198 -13.45 23.30 -8.32
C TYR A 198 -13.82 23.79 -6.93
N SER A 199 -14.46 24.96 -6.85
CA SER A 199 -14.95 25.52 -5.58
C SER A 199 -16.11 24.73 -4.98
N ILE A 200 -16.87 24.05 -5.83
CA ILE A 200 -17.95 23.14 -5.46
C ILE A 200 -17.48 21.72 -5.78
N PRO A 201 -17.70 20.74 -4.89
CA PRO A 201 -17.34 19.35 -5.16
C PRO A 201 -17.95 18.86 -6.46
N THR A 202 -17.07 18.51 -7.40
CA THR A 202 -17.42 18.17 -8.77
C THR A 202 -16.93 16.77 -9.09
N VAL A 203 -17.77 15.97 -9.71
CA VAL A 203 -17.51 14.55 -10.01
C VAL A 203 -17.61 14.33 -11.51
N CYS A 204 -16.68 13.55 -12.05
CA CYS A 204 -16.79 12.95 -13.37
C CYS A 204 -17.20 11.49 -13.22
N LEU A 205 -18.34 11.11 -13.81
CA LEU A 205 -18.90 9.77 -13.77
C LEU A 205 -18.96 9.19 -15.18
N VAL A 206 -18.43 7.98 -15.36
CA VAL A 206 -18.57 7.20 -16.60
C VAL A 206 -19.73 6.23 -16.46
N TYR A 207 -20.59 6.16 -17.47
CA TYR A 207 -21.74 5.26 -17.49
C TYR A 207 -22.06 4.73 -18.89
N ASP A 208 -22.72 3.57 -18.90
CA ASP A 208 -23.37 3.02 -20.08
C ASP A 208 -24.87 3.35 -20.06
N SER A 209 -25.30 4.08 -21.09
CA SER A 209 -26.69 4.53 -21.28
C SER A 209 -27.62 3.43 -21.84
N LEU A 210 -27.05 2.38 -22.44
CA LEU A 210 -27.76 1.30 -23.13
C LEU A 210 -27.09 -0.07 -22.87
N PRO A 211 -27.17 -0.61 -21.64
CA PRO A 211 -26.49 -1.85 -21.27
C PRO A 211 -27.08 -3.14 -21.90
N LYS A 212 -27.93 -3.04 -22.93
CA LYS A 212 -28.57 -4.22 -23.54
C LYS A 212 -27.51 -5.06 -24.27
N LYS A 213 -27.48 -6.38 -23.98
CA LYS A 213 -26.48 -7.33 -24.50
C LYS A 213 -26.44 -7.44 -26.04
N TYR A 214 -27.52 -7.04 -26.73
CA TYR A 214 -27.70 -7.26 -28.18
C TYR A 214 -27.65 -5.98 -29.04
N THR A 215 -27.38 -4.81 -28.45
CA THR A 215 -27.20 -3.57 -29.22
C THR A 215 -25.75 -3.45 -29.69
N VAL A 216 -25.57 -3.30 -31.01
CA VAL A 216 -24.27 -3.16 -31.68
C VAL A 216 -23.60 -1.82 -31.33
N VAL A 217 -24.39 -0.80 -31.03
CA VAL A 217 -23.90 0.54 -30.64
C VAL A 217 -24.02 0.68 -29.12
N ARG A 218 -22.91 0.57 -28.40
CA ARG A 218 -22.84 0.91 -26.97
C ARG A 218 -22.33 2.34 -26.83
N ASN A 219 -23.18 3.23 -26.32
CA ASN A 219 -22.79 4.60 -26.04
C ASN A 219 -22.32 4.69 -24.59
N TYR A 220 -21.00 4.66 -24.42
CA TYR A 220 -20.34 5.03 -23.17
C TYR A 220 -20.24 6.55 -23.13
N ASN A 221 -20.72 7.12 -22.03
CA ASN A 221 -20.71 8.56 -21.82
C ASN A 221 -19.99 8.87 -20.52
N ALA A 222 -19.42 10.07 -20.45
CA ALA A 222 -19.03 10.68 -19.20
C ALA A 222 -19.89 11.92 -18.96
N ILE A 223 -20.28 12.11 -17.70
CA ILE A 223 -21.00 13.29 -17.23
C ILE A 223 -20.20 13.93 -16.11
N VAL A 224 -20.05 15.25 -16.18
CA VAL A 224 -19.45 16.07 -15.14
C VAL A 224 -20.56 16.84 -14.45
N PHE A 225 -20.67 16.70 -13.13
CA PHE A 225 -21.70 17.37 -12.34
C PHE A 225 -21.15 17.85 -11.00
N SER A 226 -21.69 18.96 -10.49
CA SER A 226 -21.40 19.44 -9.14
C SER A 226 -22.46 18.97 -8.15
N ILE A 227 -22.05 18.86 -6.88
CA ILE A 227 -22.88 18.36 -5.78
C ILE A 227 -23.16 19.51 -4.81
N ASP A 228 -24.42 19.91 -4.67
CA ASP A 228 -24.88 20.77 -3.59
C ASP A 228 -25.63 19.94 -2.54
N LEU A 229 -24.95 19.58 -1.46
CA LEU A 229 -25.57 18.81 -0.36
C LEU A 229 -26.59 19.59 0.45
N SER A 230 -26.51 20.91 0.46
CA SER A 230 -27.41 21.77 1.24
C SER A 230 -28.79 21.76 0.60
N ALA A 231 -28.85 21.91 -0.73
CA ALA A 231 -30.05 21.80 -1.53
C ALA A 231 -30.43 20.35 -1.86
N GLY A 232 -29.49 19.40 -1.74
CA GLY A 232 -29.68 18.02 -2.19
C GLY A 232 -29.87 17.92 -3.69
N LYS A 233 -29.18 18.78 -4.46
CA LYS A 233 -29.31 18.90 -5.91
C LYS A 233 -27.97 18.65 -6.60
N PHE A 234 -28.08 18.20 -7.85
CA PHE A 234 -26.96 17.96 -8.74
C PHE A 234 -27.08 18.91 -9.94
N HIS A 235 -25.97 19.52 -10.32
CA HIS A 235 -25.93 20.40 -11.49
C HIS A 235 -24.98 19.83 -12.53
N THR A 236 -25.55 19.39 -13.65
CA THR A 236 -24.78 18.90 -14.80
C THR A 236 -24.04 20.06 -15.47
N ILE A 237 -22.74 19.88 -15.66
CA ILE A 237 -21.82 20.87 -16.25
C ILE A 237 -21.52 20.50 -17.70
N ASP A 238 -21.15 19.25 -17.97
CA ASP A 238 -20.77 18.76 -19.29
C ASP A 238 -21.16 17.28 -19.45
N GLU A 239 -21.48 16.85 -20.67
CA GLU A 239 -21.76 15.47 -21.04
C GLU A 239 -21.11 15.18 -22.41
N PHE A 240 -20.32 14.11 -22.49
CA PHE A 240 -19.61 13.77 -23.72
C PHE A 240 -19.40 12.26 -23.87
N LEU A 241 -19.12 11.84 -25.11
CA LEU A 241 -18.81 10.46 -25.45
C LEU A 241 -17.39 10.10 -25.01
N VAL A 242 -17.22 8.88 -24.51
CA VAL A 242 -15.92 8.28 -24.18
C VAL A 242 -15.73 6.99 -24.97
N PRO A 243 -14.49 6.48 -25.08
CA PRO A 243 -14.23 5.26 -25.83
C PRO A 243 -15.11 4.09 -25.36
N PRO A 244 -15.51 3.18 -26.28
CA PRO A 244 -16.27 2.01 -25.90
C PRO A 244 -15.51 1.15 -24.87
N LYS A 245 -16.23 0.61 -23.90
CA LYS A 245 -15.66 -0.22 -22.82
C LYS A 245 -14.60 0.52 -21.98
N THR A 246 -14.71 1.85 -21.85
CA THR A 246 -14.02 2.55 -20.76
C THR A 246 -14.44 1.94 -19.43
N PHE A 247 -13.47 1.50 -18.65
CA PHE A 247 -13.70 0.84 -17.36
C PHE A 247 -13.13 1.64 -16.18
N LYS A 248 -12.31 2.67 -16.45
CA LYS A 248 -11.70 3.50 -15.41
C LYS A 248 -11.60 4.95 -15.84
N VAL A 249 -11.89 5.86 -14.91
CA VAL A 249 -11.65 7.30 -15.07
C VAL A 249 -10.71 7.78 -13.99
N VAL A 250 -9.71 8.58 -14.36
CA VAL A 250 -8.74 9.14 -13.42
C VAL A 250 -8.58 10.63 -13.66
N CYS A 251 -8.55 11.39 -12.57
CA CYS A 251 -8.18 12.80 -12.59
C CYS A 251 -6.69 12.90 -12.24
N ALA A 252 -5.90 13.48 -13.15
CA ALA A 252 -4.47 13.76 -12.97
C ALA A 252 -4.28 15.27 -13.08
N GLY A 253 -4.37 15.98 -11.95
CA GLY A 253 -4.35 17.43 -11.92
C GLY A 253 -5.50 18.04 -12.71
N SER A 254 -5.20 18.72 -13.83
CA SER A 254 -6.19 19.39 -14.69
C SER A 254 -6.72 18.53 -15.83
N ILE A 255 -6.24 17.28 -15.95
CA ILE A 255 -6.57 16.37 -17.04
C ILE A 255 -7.41 15.20 -16.52
N LEU A 256 -8.35 14.75 -17.35
CA LEU A 256 -9.08 13.51 -17.19
C LEU A 256 -8.57 12.45 -18.17
N LEU A 257 -8.32 11.25 -17.65
CA LEU A 257 -7.95 10.09 -18.42
C LEU A 257 -9.09 9.07 -18.36
N PHE A 258 -9.57 8.68 -19.53
CA PHE A 258 -10.57 7.64 -19.72
C PHE A 258 -9.89 6.42 -20.31
N ILE A 259 -9.74 5.38 -19.50
CA ILE A 259 -8.97 4.18 -19.85
C ILE A 259 -9.93 3.09 -20.32
N SER A 260 -9.70 2.60 -21.52
CA SER A 260 -10.37 1.43 -22.11
C SER A 260 -9.33 0.37 -22.46
N HIS A 261 -9.79 -0.82 -22.89
CA HIS A 261 -8.89 -1.92 -23.22
C HIS A 261 -7.95 -1.62 -24.41
N ASN A 262 -8.35 -0.74 -25.32
CA ASN A 262 -7.71 -0.52 -26.62
C ASN A 262 -7.37 0.95 -26.89
N SER A 263 -7.78 1.88 -26.02
CA SER A 263 -7.50 3.32 -26.19
C SER A 263 -7.50 4.06 -24.84
N ILE A 264 -6.79 5.18 -24.81
CA ILE A 264 -6.84 6.14 -23.70
C ILE A 264 -7.30 7.47 -24.28
N LEU A 265 -8.45 7.97 -23.82
CA LEU A 265 -8.89 9.33 -24.12
C LEU A 265 -8.42 10.25 -23.00
N ILE A 266 -7.71 11.31 -23.39
CA ILE A 266 -7.14 12.33 -22.51
C ILE A 266 -7.92 13.62 -22.77
N ARG A 267 -8.54 14.21 -21.75
CA ARG A 267 -9.35 15.42 -21.88
C ARG A 267 -8.90 16.47 -20.89
N SER A 268 -8.67 17.68 -21.38
CA SER A 268 -8.56 18.89 -20.59
C SER A 268 -9.82 19.74 -20.76
N THR A 269 -9.92 20.86 -20.05
CA THR A 269 -11.02 21.81 -20.20
C THR A 269 -11.11 22.41 -21.61
N SER A 270 -10.03 22.42 -22.38
CA SER A 270 -9.97 23.08 -23.69
C SER A 270 -9.76 22.14 -24.88
N SER A 271 -9.40 20.88 -24.65
CA SER A 271 -9.03 19.96 -25.72
C SER A 271 -9.14 18.50 -25.31
N SER A 272 -9.16 17.62 -26.30
CA SER A 272 -9.14 16.18 -26.11
C SER A 272 -8.19 15.52 -27.10
N TYR A 273 -7.49 14.49 -26.64
CA TYR A 273 -6.51 13.73 -27.40
C TYR A 273 -6.70 12.24 -27.13
N SER A 274 -6.68 11.40 -28.16
CA SER A 274 -6.86 9.96 -28.02
C SER A 274 -5.59 9.22 -28.39
N VAL A 275 -5.16 8.29 -27.53
CA VAL A 275 -4.04 7.40 -27.75
C VAL A 275 -4.59 6.01 -28.11
N PRO A 276 -4.52 5.57 -29.38
CA PRO A 276 -4.87 4.21 -29.75
C PRO A 276 -3.77 3.24 -29.28
N LEU A 277 -4.16 2.17 -28.59
CA LEU A 277 -3.22 1.19 -28.03
C LEU A 277 -3.00 -0.02 -28.93
N ASN A 278 -4.03 -0.37 -29.72
CA ASN A 278 -4.01 -1.50 -30.64
C ASN A 278 -4.98 -1.28 -31.80
N ARG A 279 -4.97 -2.21 -32.76
CA ARG A 279 -5.78 -2.15 -34.00
C ARG A 279 -7.29 -2.22 -33.79
N MET A 280 -7.74 -2.65 -32.62
CA MET A 280 -9.17 -2.69 -32.27
C MET A 280 -9.68 -1.32 -31.81
N SER A 281 -8.81 -0.31 -31.70
CA SER A 281 -9.19 1.05 -31.35
C SER A 281 -9.92 1.75 -32.48
N GLU A 282 -11.06 2.39 -32.18
CA GLU A 282 -11.79 3.24 -33.13
C GLU A 282 -11.02 4.52 -33.47
N ALA A 283 -10.07 4.93 -32.62
CA ALA A 283 -9.21 6.09 -32.84
C ALA A 283 -7.96 5.77 -33.68
N CYS A 284 -7.86 4.57 -34.25
CA CYS A 284 -6.72 4.19 -35.07
C CYS A 284 -6.80 4.82 -36.46
N GLU A 285 -5.89 5.74 -36.77
CA GLU A 285 -5.67 6.25 -38.12
C GLU A 285 -4.83 5.26 -38.93
N ALA A 286 -5.11 5.12 -40.23
CA ALA A 286 -4.34 4.24 -41.10
C ALA A 286 -2.87 4.69 -41.20
N GLY A 287 -1.93 3.82 -40.82
CA GLY A 287 -0.48 4.02 -41.03
C GLY A 287 0.35 4.43 -39.82
N LYS A 288 -0.22 4.58 -38.61
CA LYS A 288 0.56 4.77 -37.37
C LYS A 288 1.01 3.42 -36.79
N ALA A 289 2.27 3.33 -36.37
CA ALA A 289 2.76 2.19 -35.60
C ALA A 289 2.01 2.13 -34.26
N LEU A 290 1.46 0.96 -33.93
CA LEU A 290 0.73 0.71 -32.69
C LEU A 290 1.59 -0.15 -31.77
N ASN A 291 1.44 0.06 -30.47
CA ASN A 291 2.15 -0.71 -29.46
C ASN A 291 1.53 -2.11 -29.23
N ASP A 292 0.38 -2.41 -29.84
CA ASP A 292 -0.43 -3.63 -29.64
C ASP A 292 -0.64 -3.98 -28.15
N VAL A 293 -0.97 -2.95 -27.35
CA VAL A 293 -1.17 -3.05 -25.90
C VAL A 293 -2.65 -3.31 -25.59
N VAL A 294 -2.91 -4.17 -24.59
CA VAL A 294 -4.25 -4.41 -24.04
C VAL A 294 -4.22 -4.09 -22.54
N LEU A 295 -5.03 -3.11 -22.15
CA LEU A 295 -5.14 -2.69 -20.74
C LEU A 295 -6.29 -3.40 -20.03
N PHE A 296 -6.06 -3.87 -18.81
CA PHE A 296 -7.07 -4.42 -17.90
C PHE A 296 -6.59 -4.30 -16.46
N ASP A 297 -7.51 -4.22 -15.50
CA ASP A 297 -7.23 -4.10 -14.06
C ASP A 297 -6.14 -3.06 -13.74
N VAL A 298 -6.23 -1.91 -14.41
CA VAL A 298 -5.20 -0.87 -14.38
C VAL A 298 -5.16 -0.16 -13.04
N ASN A 299 -3.98 -0.08 -12.44
CA ASN A 299 -3.65 0.87 -11.38
C ASN A 299 -2.88 2.06 -11.95
N PHE A 300 -3.06 3.24 -11.35
CA PHE A 300 -2.61 4.49 -11.94
C PHE A 300 -1.94 5.39 -10.90
N PHE A 301 -0.87 6.03 -11.31
CA PHE A 301 -0.16 7.06 -10.55
C PHE A 301 0.18 8.21 -11.50
N SER A 302 0.08 9.46 -11.04
CA SER A 302 0.43 10.63 -11.85
C SER A 302 1.16 11.67 -11.03
N ARG A 303 2.17 12.29 -11.63
CA ARG A 303 2.83 13.47 -11.08
C ARG A 303 3.12 14.45 -12.21
N GLY A 304 2.56 15.66 -12.10
CA GLY A 304 2.57 16.62 -13.19
C GLY A 304 1.91 16.03 -14.43
N ASN A 305 2.61 16.10 -15.56
CA ASN A 305 2.11 15.61 -16.85
C ASN A 305 2.57 14.19 -17.20
N THR A 306 3.25 13.51 -16.28
CA THR A 306 3.73 12.14 -16.47
C THR A 306 2.91 11.21 -15.59
N CYS A 307 2.42 10.13 -16.21
CA CYS A 307 1.60 9.13 -15.54
C CYS A 307 2.25 7.74 -15.68
N LEU A 308 2.11 6.91 -14.65
CA LEU A 308 2.45 5.51 -14.68
C LEU A 308 1.17 4.68 -14.66
N ILE A 309 1.10 3.75 -15.60
CA ILE A 309 0.01 2.80 -15.78
C ILE A 309 0.58 1.42 -15.42
N PHE A 310 0.05 0.84 -14.35
CA PHE A 310 0.37 -0.51 -13.90
C PHE A 310 -0.73 -1.43 -14.41
N ASN A 311 -0.43 -2.24 -15.42
CA ASN A 311 -1.39 -3.12 -16.06
C ASN A 311 -1.55 -4.43 -15.28
N GLY A 312 -2.72 -5.07 -15.38
CA GLY A 312 -3.03 -6.30 -14.64
C GLY A 312 -2.14 -7.51 -14.98
N ASN A 313 -1.33 -7.44 -16.05
CA ASN A 313 -0.34 -8.47 -16.41
C ASN A 313 1.06 -8.23 -15.80
N GLY A 314 1.23 -7.14 -15.04
CA GLY A 314 2.51 -6.71 -14.46
C GLY A 314 3.32 -5.76 -15.34
N ASP A 315 2.86 -5.44 -16.56
CA ASP A 315 3.54 -4.46 -17.41
C ASP A 315 3.30 -3.04 -16.89
N ARG A 316 4.37 -2.25 -16.80
CA ARG A 316 4.31 -0.84 -16.42
C ARG A 316 4.59 0.03 -17.64
N TYR A 317 3.66 0.94 -17.92
CA TYR A 317 3.79 1.92 -18.99
C TYR A 317 3.89 3.33 -18.44
N ARG A 318 4.68 4.17 -19.12
CA ARG A 318 4.82 5.59 -18.86
C ARG A 318 4.06 6.37 -19.93
N LEU A 319 3.09 7.17 -19.50
CA LEU A 319 2.33 8.05 -20.35
C LEU A 319 2.81 9.49 -20.11
N GLU A 320 3.42 10.10 -21.10
CA GLU A 320 3.83 11.50 -21.06
C GLU A 320 2.86 12.35 -21.87
N ILE A 321 2.32 13.40 -21.24
CA ILE A 321 1.34 14.29 -21.84
C ILE A 321 1.98 15.65 -22.12
N SER A 322 2.05 16.03 -23.38
CA SER A 322 2.56 17.33 -23.80
C SER A 322 1.42 18.34 -23.79
N MET A 323 1.55 19.38 -22.96
CA MET A 323 0.57 20.46 -22.84
C MET A 323 1.17 21.80 -23.24
N ASP A 324 0.34 22.64 -23.87
CA ASP A 324 0.54 24.07 -24.04
C ASP A 324 -0.53 24.80 -23.24
N ILE A 325 -0.14 25.35 -22.09
CA ILE A 325 -1.01 26.00 -21.11
C ILE A 325 -2.11 25.04 -20.61
N LYS A 326 -3.27 25.01 -21.27
CA LYS A 326 -4.39 24.09 -20.97
C LYS A 326 -4.69 23.11 -22.11
N ARG A 327 -4.11 23.32 -23.28
CA ARG A 327 -4.34 22.53 -24.49
C ARG A 327 -3.38 21.35 -24.54
N ILE A 328 -3.89 20.18 -24.87
CA ILE A 328 -3.10 18.98 -25.10
C ILE A 328 -2.55 19.05 -26.54
N ILE A 329 -1.23 19.01 -26.67
CA ILE A 329 -0.52 18.98 -27.96
C ILE A 329 -0.31 17.53 -28.43
N GLY A 330 -0.05 16.63 -27.48
CA GLY A 330 0.17 15.22 -27.78
C GLY A 330 0.37 14.39 -26.53
N ALA A 331 0.45 13.08 -26.72
CA ALA A 331 0.80 12.13 -25.66
C ALA A 331 1.56 10.94 -26.24
N SER A 332 2.53 10.43 -25.50
CA SER A 332 3.31 9.24 -25.83
C SER A 332 3.18 8.20 -24.73
N LEU A 333 3.03 6.93 -25.12
CA LEU A 333 2.99 5.80 -24.20
C LEU A 333 4.19 4.91 -24.46
N GLU A 334 5.03 4.74 -23.44
CA GLU A 334 6.26 3.95 -23.51
C GLU A 334 6.19 2.79 -22.51
N PHE A 335 6.67 1.61 -22.92
CA PHE A 335 6.86 0.49 -22.00
C PHE A 335 8.11 0.75 -21.14
N GLU A 336 7.96 0.68 -19.83
CA GLU A 336 9.05 0.96 -18.89
C GLU A 336 9.72 -0.33 -18.43
N ARG A 337 8.96 -1.20 -17.75
CA ARG A 337 9.43 -2.51 -17.29
C ARG A 337 8.24 -3.40 -16.97
N ARG A 338 8.50 -4.69 -16.81
CA ARG A 338 7.59 -5.62 -16.12
C ARG A 338 7.97 -5.68 -14.63
N GLY A 339 6.99 -5.65 -13.75
CA GLY A 339 7.16 -5.75 -12.29
C GLY A 339 5.98 -6.47 -11.65
N SER A 340 5.90 -6.44 -10.31
CA SER A 340 4.80 -7.02 -9.53
C SER A 340 3.42 -6.65 -10.07
N ILE A 341 2.48 -7.60 -10.08
CA ILE A 341 1.09 -7.30 -10.44
C ILE A 341 0.49 -6.41 -9.36
N ALA A 342 0.31 -5.13 -9.68
CA ALA A 342 -0.20 -4.14 -8.76
C ALA A 342 -1.71 -4.34 -8.53
N SER A 343 -2.10 -4.66 -7.31
CA SER A 343 -3.51 -4.67 -6.87
C SER A 343 -3.98 -3.28 -6.47
N CYS A 344 -3.08 -2.47 -5.91
CA CYS A 344 -3.37 -1.14 -5.41
C CYS A 344 -2.12 -0.26 -5.38
N ILE A 345 -2.35 1.05 -5.32
CA ILE A 345 -1.30 2.06 -5.23
C ILE A 345 -1.68 3.08 -4.16
N GLY A 346 -0.70 3.46 -3.34
CA GLY A 346 -0.85 4.52 -2.35
C GLY A 346 0.33 5.49 -2.41
N GLU A 347 0.05 6.78 -2.56
CA GLU A 347 1.05 7.84 -2.52
C GLU A 347 0.95 8.66 -1.23
N VAL A 348 2.11 8.91 -0.62
CA VAL A 348 2.29 9.93 0.40
C VAL A 348 3.58 10.71 0.13
N GLU A 349 3.43 12.00 -0.18
CA GLU A 349 4.54 12.90 -0.56
C GLU A 349 5.44 12.37 -1.68
N ASN A 350 6.64 11.90 -1.35
CA ASN A 350 7.61 11.36 -2.31
C ASN A 350 7.74 9.84 -2.22
N LEU A 351 6.80 9.16 -1.56
CA LEU A 351 6.77 7.71 -1.45
C LEU A 351 5.57 7.14 -2.18
N LEU A 352 5.83 6.12 -2.98
CA LEU A 352 4.84 5.37 -3.74
C LEU A 352 4.86 3.91 -3.30
N PHE A 353 3.79 3.46 -2.67
CA PHE A 353 3.59 2.07 -2.32
C PHE A 353 2.79 1.37 -3.43
N VAL A 354 3.29 0.24 -3.90
CA VAL A 354 2.66 -0.63 -4.89
C VAL A 354 2.37 -1.98 -4.24
N GLY A 355 1.10 -2.19 -3.88
CA GLY A 355 0.66 -3.42 -3.25
C GLY A 355 0.40 -4.52 -4.28
N SER A 356 0.65 -5.77 -3.88
CA SER A 356 0.33 -6.95 -4.69
C SER A 356 -0.35 -8.04 -3.86
N ILE A 357 -1.29 -8.76 -4.48
CA ILE A 357 -1.95 -9.93 -3.87
C ILE A 357 -1.08 -11.18 -4.02
N GLY A 358 -0.48 -11.35 -5.20
CA GLY A 358 0.27 -12.57 -5.57
C GLY A 358 1.78 -12.43 -5.51
N ASP A 359 2.31 -11.22 -5.59
CA ASP A 359 3.74 -10.96 -5.57
C ASP A 359 4.11 -10.16 -4.33
N SER A 360 5.40 -9.88 -4.16
CA SER A 360 5.87 -8.94 -3.15
C SER A 360 5.35 -7.53 -3.43
N SER A 361 5.00 -6.81 -2.36
CA SER A 361 4.62 -5.40 -2.44
C SER A 361 5.86 -4.52 -2.35
N GLU A 362 5.97 -3.53 -3.22
CA GLU A 362 7.17 -2.71 -3.38
C GLU A 362 6.92 -1.29 -2.86
N LEU A 363 7.93 -0.67 -2.23
CA LEU A 363 7.92 0.75 -1.87
C LEU A 363 8.99 1.49 -2.67
N PHE A 364 8.59 2.60 -3.31
CA PHE A 364 9.45 3.44 -4.11
C PHE A 364 9.58 4.84 -3.53
N GLU A 365 10.78 5.39 -3.61
CA GLU A 365 11.04 6.82 -3.48
C GLU A 365 10.96 7.49 -4.87
N ILE A 366 10.17 8.55 -4.97
CA ILE A 366 9.98 9.36 -6.17
C ILE A 366 11.05 10.45 -6.18
N LYS A 367 11.98 10.37 -7.14
CA LYS A 367 13.01 11.40 -7.34
C LYS A 367 12.67 12.25 -8.55
N SER A 368 12.46 13.55 -8.33
CA SER A 368 12.28 14.51 -9.41
C SER A 368 13.61 14.74 -10.14
N LEU A 369 13.64 14.49 -11.45
CA LEU A 369 14.73 14.90 -12.32
C LEU A 369 14.48 16.36 -12.73
N ARG A 370 15.20 17.30 -12.11
CA ARG A 370 15.26 18.65 -12.68
C ARG A 370 16.11 18.57 -13.95
N ARG A 371 15.56 18.97 -15.11
CA ARG A 371 16.39 19.23 -16.29
C ARG A 371 17.43 20.28 -15.89
N ARG A 372 18.71 19.91 -15.90
CA ARG A 372 19.80 20.88 -15.78
C ARG A 372 19.65 21.83 -16.96
N THR A 373 19.25 23.07 -16.69
CA THR A 373 19.49 24.17 -17.62
C THR A 373 21.00 24.24 -17.82
N GLU A 374 21.44 24.18 -19.07
CA GLU A 374 22.84 24.25 -19.45
C GLU A 374 23.43 25.58 -18.98
N GLU A 375 24.15 25.56 -17.85
CA GLU A 375 25.14 26.56 -17.53
C GLU A 375 26.34 26.32 -18.47
N ASN A 376 26.44 27.10 -19.54
CA ASN A 376 27.68 27.65 -20.11
C ASN A 376 27.43 28.34 -21.47
N VAL A 377 26.92 29.57 -21.47
CA VAL A 377 27.25 30.56 -22.52
C VAL A 377 27.43 31.94 -21.89
N ILE A 378 28.63 32.49 -22.05
CA ILE A 378 29.10 33.82 -21.63
C ILE A 378 28.32 34.93 -22.38
N PRO A 379 28.04 36.11 -21.78
CA PRO A 379 27.16 37.10 -22.38
C PRO A 379 27.92 38.02 -23.34
N ALA A 380 27.40 38.18 -24.57
CA ALA A 380 27.77 39.28 -25.44
C ALA A 380 26.57 39.69 -26.31
N GLU A 381 26.45 41.01 -26.51
CA GLU A 381 25.57 41.71 -27.46
C GLU A 381 24.11 41.95 -27.03
N ARG A 382 24.01 42.77 -25.97
CA ARG A 382 23.03 43.87 -25.96
C ARG A 382 23.43 44.91 -27.02
N SER A 383 22.75 44.96 -28.16
CA SER A 383 22.77 46.17 -29.02
C SER A 383 21.69 46.28 -30.10
N VAL A 384 20.80 45.29 -30.32
CA VAL A 384 19.85 45.37 -31.46
C VAL A 384 18.39 45.67 -31.06
N LEU A 385 18.02 45.55 -29.78
CA LEU A 385 16.62 45.78 -29.35
C LEU A 385 16.27 47.24 -28.99
N GLU A 386 17.27 48.12 -28.85
CA GLU A 386 17.05 49.52 -28.44
C GLU A 386 16.66 50.45 -29.60
N GLU A 387 16.85 50.03 -30.87
CA GLU A 387 16.45 50.80 -32.05
C GLU A 387 15.00 50.55 -32.48
N TYR A 388 14.44 49.36 -32.23
CA TYR A 388 13.06 49.05 -32.60
C TYR A 388 12.01 49.66 -31.66
N SER A 389 12.42 50.04 -30.44
CA SER A 389 11.53 50.53 -29.39
C SER A 389 11.22 52.04 -29.48
N LYS A 390 11.83 52.76 -30.45
CA LYS A 390 11.62 54.21 -30.64
C LYS A 390 10.68 54.58 -31.80
N LEU A 391 10.12 53.60 -32.50
CA LEU A 391 9.30 53.84 -33.71
C LEU A 391 7.78 53.69 -33.51
N PHE A 392 7.30 53.15 -32.38
CA PHE A 392 5.87 53.03 -32.11
C PHE A 392 5.52 53.70 -30.77
N GLY A 393 4.98 54.90 -30.88
CA GLY A 393 4.51 55.69 -29.75
C GLY A 393 3.17 55.21 -29.20
N ASN A 394 3.11 55.16 -27.86
CA ASN A 394 1.98 55.40 -26.96
C ASN A 394 0.55 55.24 -27.50
N LYS A 395 -0.07 54.12 -27.11
CA LYS A 395 -1.36 54.01 -26.42
C LYS A 395 -1.40 52.61 -25.77
N ASP A 396 -2.06 52.48 -24.62
CA ASP A 396 -2.27 51.22 -23.86
C ASP A 396 -1.34 50.96 -22.66
N GLN A 397 -1.08 51.99 -21.84
CA GLN A 397 -0.37 51.84 -20.55
C GLN A 397 -1.27 51.56 -19.32
N GLU A 398 -2.59 51.45 -19.47
CA GLU A 398 -3.48 51.05 -18.37
C GLU A 398 -3.94 49.58 -18.48
N THR A 399 -4.04 49.03 -19.69
CA THR A 399 -4.41 47.62 -19.93
C THR A 399 -3.26 46.65 -19.61
N GLN A 400 -2.00 47.04 -19.87
CA GLN A 400 -0.83 46.19 -19.63
C GLN A 400 -0.52 45.95 -18.15
N LYS A 401 -0.88 46.86 -17.24
CA LYS A 401 -0.66 46.66 -15.80
C LYS A 401 -1.71 45.73 -15.16
N GLN A 402 -2.94 45.72 -15.66
CA GLN A 402 -3.95 44.78 -15.21
C GLN A 402 -3.66 43.36 -15.71
N ASP A 403 -3.15 43.20 -16.93
CA ASP A 403 -2.79 41.89 -17.48
C ASP A 403 -1.58 41.26 -16.79
N GLU A 404 -0.59 42.05 -16.34
CA GLU A 404 0.55 41.55 -15.56
C GLU A 404 0.17 41.17 -14.12
N GLU A 405 -0.80 41.86 -13.51
CA GLU A 405 -1.31 41.54 -12.16
C GLU A 405 -2.28 40.34 -12.20
N TYR A 406 -3.10 40.20 -13.25
CA TYR A 406 -3.90 39.00 -13.53
C TYR A 406 -3.04 37.79 -13.87
N ALA A 407 -1.96 37.96 -14.63
CA ALA A 407 -1.02 36.88 -14.93
C ALA A 407 -0.30 36.39 -13.67
N LYS A 408 0.07 37.29 -12.74
CA LYS A 408 0.65 36.90 -11.44
C LYS A 408 -0.31 36.11 -10.56
N LEU A 409 -1.60 36.49 -10.52
CA LEU A 409 -2.63 35.79 -9.74
C LEU A 409 -2.97 34.38 -10.27
N PHE A 410 -2.73 34.08 -11.55
CA PHE A 410 -2.98 32.75 -12.15
C PHE A 410 -1.70 31.93 -12.44
N ASN A 411 -0.51 32.53 -12.44
CA ASN A 411 0.76 31.82 -12.65
C ASN A 411 1.39 31.30 -11.35
N GLU A 412 1.02 31.83 -10.18
CA GLU A 412 1.61 31.40 -8.89
C GLU A 412 1.31 29.93 -8.50
N GLY A 413 0.44 29.22 -9.23
CA GLY A 413 0.23 27.77 -9.08
C GLY A 413 0.46 26.92 -10.33
N SER A 414 0.66 27.53 -11.50
CA SER A 414 0.58 26.85 -12.80
C SER A 414 1.94 26.58 -13.45
N GLU A 415 2.94 27.42 -13.18
CA GLU A 415 4.25 27.31 -13.85
C GLU A 415 5.20 26.30 -13.19
N SER A 416 4.89 25.78 -12.00
CA SER A 416 5.78 24.84 -11.29
C SER A 416 5.65 23.37 -11.70
N ARG A 417 4.67 23.01 -12.54
CA ARG A 417 4.42 21.61 -12.95
C ARG A 417 4.79 21.29 -14.40
N ALA A 418 5.26 22.27 -15.16
CA ALA A 418 5.73 22.05 -16.52
C ALA A 418 7.10 21.32 -16.51
N GLY A 419 7.07 19.99 -16.62
CA GLY A 419 8.25 19.19 -16.95
C GLY A 419 8.98 18.49 -15.81
N GLU A 420 8.31 18.18 -14.68
CA GLU A 420 8.88 17.27 -13.68
C GLU A 420 8.88 15.84 -14.23
N THR A 421 9.97 15.42 -14.88
CA THR A 421 10.23 14.00 -15.08
C THR A 421 10.65 13.39 -13.74
N PHE A 422 10.19 12.17 -13.46
CA PHE A 422 10.53 11.49 -12.21
C PHE A 422 10.94 10.04 -12.46
N THR A 423 11.81 9.56 -11.57
CA THR A 423 12.24 8.16 -11.52
C THR A 423 11.81 7.55 -10.20
N LEU A 424 11.56 6.24 -10.23
CA LEU A 424 11.22 5.45 -9.04
C LEU A 424 12.44 4.66 -8.61
N HIS A 425 12.87 4.86 -7.36
CA HIS A 425 13.92 4.07 -6.73
C HIS A 425 13.30 3.17 -5.67
N GLN A 426 13.41 1.85 -5.82
CA GLN A 426 12.87 0.92 -4.81
C GLN A 426 13.68 1.07 -3.52
N VAL A 427 12.99 1.32 -2.41
CA VAL A 427 13.60 1.55 -1.09
C VAL A 427 13.30 0.41 -0.12
N ASP A 428 12.18 -0.29 -0.29
CA ASP A 428 11.80 -1.40 0.57
C ASP A 428 10.83 -2.36 -0.11
N GLU A 429 10.59 -3.50 0.51
CA GLU A 429 9.72 -4.57 0.01
C GLU A 429 9.02 -5.32 1.15
N ILE A 430 7.73 -5.60 0.98
CA ILE A 430 7.00 -6.55 1.83
C ILE A 430 6.93 -7.88 1.07
N SER A 431 7.73 -8.85 1.53
CA SER A 431 7.75 -10.17 0.93
C SER A 431 6.40 -10.87 1.08
N ASN A 432 5.94 -11.49 0.00
CA ASN A 432 4.73 -12.28 -0.07
C ASN A 432 5.06 -13.70 -0.56
N ILE A 433 4.29 -14.69 -0.10
CA ILE A 433 4.44 -16.06 -0.57
C ILE A 433 3.75 -16.24 -1.91
N GLY A 434 2.67 -15.52 -2.18
CA GLY A 434 1.89 -15.57 -3.41
C GLY A 434 0.68 -16.50 -3.35
N PHE A 435 0.10 -16.80 -4.52
CA PHE A 435 -1.12 -17.62 -4.59
C PHE A 435 -0.79 -19.08 -4.33
N LEU A 436 -1.37 -19.64 -3.27
CA LEU A 436 -1.17 -21.03 -2.88
C LEU A 436 -2.11 -21.94 -3.68
N ASN A 437 -1.54 -22.76 -4.55
CA ASN A 437 -2.32 -23.73 -5.32
C ASN A 437 -2.44 -25.07 -4.61
N GLU A 438 -1.32 -25.54 -4.08
CA GLU A 438 -1.19 -26.86 -3.49
C GLU A 438 -0.25 -26.82 -2.30
N VAL A 439 -0.53 -27.67 -1.31
CA VAL A 439 0.30 -27.81 -0.11
C VAL A 439 0.59 -29.28 0.13
N ALA A 440 1.84 -29.57 0.45
CA ALA A 440 2.29 -30.88 0.90
C ALA A 440 3.07 -30.74 2.20
N MET A 441 2.74 -31.55 3.20
CA MET A 441 3.52 -31.64 4.43
C MET A 441 4.81 -32.41 4.15
N LYS A 442 5.97 -31.79 4.37
CA LYS A 442 7.28 -32.43 4.20
C LYS A 442 7.73 -33.10 5.50
N ARG A 443 7.53 -32.43 6.63
CA ARG A 443 7.81 -32.89 8.01
C ARG A 443 6.78 -32.28 8.96
N GLU A 444 6.71 -32.71 10.22
CA GLU A 444 5.79 -32.17 11.22
C GLU A 444 5.78 -30.63 11.32
N ASN A 445 6.92 -30.00 11.01
CA ASN A 445 7.17 -28.57 11.16
C ASN A 445 7.51 -27.84 9.83
N GLU A 446 7.45 -28.55 8.70
CA GLU A 446 7.76 -28.00 7.38
C GLU A 446 6.64 -28.32 6.39
N ALA A 447 6.06 -27.28 5.80
CA ALA A 447 5.12 -27.37 4.70
C ALA A 447 5.76 -26.86 3.40
N VAL A 448 5.41 -27.49 2.30
CA VAL A 448 5.82 -27.11 0.95
C VAL A 448 4.59 -26.61 0.22
N PHE A 449 4.70 -25.40 -0.33
CA PHE A 449 3.64 -24.78 -1.10
C PHE A 449 4.04 -24.67 -2.56
N VAL A 450 3.14 -25.07 -3.45
CA VAL A 450 3.21 -24.71 -4.87
C VAL A 450 2.54 -23.36 -5.02
N VAL A 451 3.29 -22.41 -5.56
CA VAL A 451 2.90 -21.00 -5.64
C VAL A 451 2.78 -20.56 -7.09
N GLU A 452 1.68 -19.87 -7.38
CA GLU A 452 1.47 -19.06 -8.59
C GLU A 452 1.73 -17.56 -8.34
N GLY A 453 2.25 -16.88 -9.37
CA GLY A 453 2.62 -15.47 -9.35
C GLY A 453 3.53 -15.13 -10.55
N LEU A 454 4.20 -13.98 -10.53
CA LEU A 454 5.22 -13.66 -11.54
C LEU A 454 6.44 -14.59 -11.48
N GLU A 455 6.79 -15.03 -10.28
CA GLU A 455 7.82 -16.04 -10.03
C GLU A 455 7.19 -17.33 -9.51
N PRO A 456 6.52 -18.12 -10.38
CA PRO A 456 5.92 -19.37 -9.97
C PRO A 456 7.00 -20.33 -9.47
N GLY A 457 6.73 -21.02 -8.37
CA GLY A 457 7.75 -21.84 -7.74
C GLY A 457 7.26 -22.63 -6.53
N VAL A 458 8.22 -23.29 -5.88
CA VAL A 458 7.98 -24.09 -4.68
C VAL A 458 8.58 -23.37 -3.49
N ARG A 459 7.76 -23.04 -2.49
CA ARG A 459 8.18 -22.35 -1.26
C ARG A 459 8.09 -23.30 -0.08
N VAL A 460 9.15 -23.37 0.73
CA VAL A 460 9.17 -24.15 1.97
C VAL A 460 8.94 -23.20 3.13
N VAL A 461 7.89 -23.46 3.91
CA VAL A 461 7.58 -22.71 5.12
C VAL A 461 7.83 -23.60 6.32
N SER A 462 8.58 -23.09 7.28
CA SER A 462 8.90 -23.76 8.54
C SER A 462 8.42 -22.91 9.70
N ASN A 463 7.76 -23.52 10.68
CA ASN A 463 7.44 -22.86 11.95
C ASN A 463 8.68 -22.80 12.89
N ILE A 464 9.77 -23.48 12.53
CA ILE A 464 11.06 -23.43 13.22
C ILE A 464 12.02 -22.54 12.44
N MET A 465 12.70 -21.62 13.14
CA MET A 465 13.80 -20.85 12.57
C MET A 465 14.95 -21.80 12.17
N PRO A 466 15.35 -21.87 10.89
CA PRO A 466 16.43 -22.74 10.47
C PRO A 466 17.75 -22.25 11.07
N LEU A 467 18.28 -23.00 12.04
CA LEU A 467 19.56 -22.70 12.66
C LEU A 467 20.69 -23.28 11.80
N LYS A 468 21.47 -22.39 11.16
CA LYS A 468 22.74 -22.79 10.55
C LYS A 468 23.78 -22.95 11.65
N ILE A 469 24.11 -24.19 12.00
CA ILE A 469 25.18 -24.48 12.95
C ILE A 469 26.52 -24.13 12.28
N LEU A 470 27.11 -23.00 12.67
CA LEU A 470 28.42 -22.56 12.14
C LEU A 470 29.57 -23.41 12.68
N LYS A 471 29.51 -23.78 13.97
CA LYS A 471 30.49 -24.63 14.66
C LYS A 471 29.75 -25.48 15.69
N SER A 472 30.23 -26.71 15.91
CA SER A 472 29.72 -27.58 16.98
C SER A 472 30.89 -28.26 17.68
N GLN A 473 30.82 -28.38 19.01
CA GLN A 473 31.77 -29.14 19.80
C GLN A 473 31.07 -29.82 20.96
N LYS A 474 31.35 -31.10 21.16
CA LYS A 474 30.84 -31.87 22.29
C LYS A 474 31.63 -31.51 23.55
N THR A 475 30.94 -31.05 24.57
CA THR A 475 31.53 -30.72 25.88
C THR A 475 31.03 -31.68 26.96
N ARG A 476 31.59 -31.56 28.17
CA ARG A 476 31.01 -32.19 29.37
C ARG A 476 29.67 -31.53 29.69
N ARG A 477 28.87 -32.15 30.56
CA ARG A 477 27.52 -31.68 30.92
C ARG A 477 27.58 -30.35 31.69
N TYR A 478 27.60 -29.23 30.96
CA TYR A 478 27.38 -27.88 31.48
C TYR A 478 25.90 -27.52 31.37
N LEU A 479 25.40 -26.77 32.34
CA LEU A 479 23.99 -26.38 32.47
C LEU A 479 23.71 -24.98 31.93
N TYR A 480 24.74 -24.13 31.87
CA TYR A 480 24.61 -22.76 31.39
C TYR A 480 25.80 -22.40 30.48
N CYS A 481 25.53 -21.50 29.53
CA CYS A 481 26.51 -20.90 28.64
C CYS A 481 26.21 -19.40 28.53
N SER A 482 27.22 -18.55 28.72
CA SER A 482 27.16 -17.13 28.36
C SER A 482 28.38 -16.76 27.54
N ARG A 483 28.21 -15.81 26.62
CA ARG A 483 29.30 -15.24 25.82
C ARG A 483 29.53 -13.79 26.22
N VAL A 484 30.77 -13.45 26.51
CA VAL A 484 31.22 -12.06 26.70
C VAL A 484 32.49 -11.87 25.90
N LEU A 485 32.49 -10.90 24.99
CA LEU A 485 33.57 -10.70 24.01
C LEU A 485 33.83 -12.01 23.25
N ASP A 486 35.06 -12.54 23.34
CA ASP A 486 35.49 -13.80 22.73
C ASP A 486 35.46 -14.99 23.71
N PHE A 487 34.98 -14.77 24.93
CA PHE A 487 34.93 -15.77 25.98
C PHE A 487 33.55 -16.41 26.09
N TYR A 488 33.53 -17.72 26.24
CA TYR A 488 32.37 -18.54 26.53
C TYR A 488 32.56 -19.12 27.92
N ILE A 489 31.73 -18.74 28.86
CA ILE A 489 31.73 -19.34 30.18
C ILE A 489 30.68 -20.46 30.20
N LEU A 490 31.10 -21.64 30.63
CA LEU A 490 30.25 -22.81 30.78
C LEU A 490 30.25 -23.19 32.25
N GLY A 491 29.07 -23.24 32.86
CA GLY A 491 28.93 -23.59 34.28
C GLY A 491 28.07 -24.82 34.49
N ARG A 492 28.39 -25.56 35.55
CA ARG A 492 27.61 -26.64 36.15
C ARG A 492 27.69 -26.48 37.67
N ALA A 493 26.88 -27.22 38.41
CA ALA A 493 26.88 -27.17 39.87
C ALA A 493 28.30 -27.35 40.45
N GLY A 494 28.83 -26.29 41.07
CA GLY A 494 30.15 -26.22 41.71
C GLY A 494 31.34 -26.15 40.76
N ASP A 495 31.16 -25.94 39.45
CA ASP A 495 32.26 -25.86 38.49
C ASP A 495 31.92 -24.95 37.30
N THR A 496 32.73 -23.93 37.10
CA THR A 496 32.66 -22.96 36.02
C THR A 496 33.98 -22.96 35.26
N LYS A 497 33.89 -22.99 33.94
CA LYS A 497 35.05 -22.92 33.04
C LYS A 497 34.85 -21.87 31.96
N VAL A 498 35.90 -21.15 31.63
CA VAL A 498 35.91 -20.17 30.54
C VAL A 498 36.68 -20.73 29.36
N PHE A 499 36.15 -20.50 28.17
CA PHE A 499 36.69 -20.97 26.90
C PHE A 499 36.81 -19.81 25.91
N LYS A 500 37.77 -19.88 24.99
CA LYS A 500 37.76 -19.11 23.74
C LYS A 500 37.43 -20.04 22.59
N TRP A 501 36.77 -19.54 21.55
CA TRP A 501 36.43 -20.34 20.36
C TRP A 501 37.14 -19.83 19.10
N PRO A 502 38.49 -20.00 18.99
CA PRO A 502 39.22 -19.70 17.76
C PRO A 502 38.72 -20.56 16.58
N GLU A 503 39.28 -20.34 15.40
CA GLU A 503 38.81 -20.97 14.15
C GLU A 503 38.64 -22.50 14.23
N LYS A 504 39.53 -23.20 14.95
CA LYS A 504 39.63 -24.67 14.89
C LYS A 504 38.96 -25.44 16.05
N SER A 505 38.91 -24.90 17.27
CA SER A 505 38.35 -25.62 18.44
C SER A 505 38.04 -24.66 19.59
N LEU A 506 37.16 -25.09 20.50
CA LEU A 506 36.91 -24.46 21.80
C LEU A 506 38.05 -24.83 22.75
N LEU A 507 38.82 -23.82 23.18
CA LEU A 507 39.98 -23.96 24.05
C LEU A 507 39.65 -23.39 25.43
N GLU A 508 39.89 -24.16 26.49
CA GLU A 508 39.79 -23.67 27.86
C GLU A 508 40.84 -22.58 28.07
N VAL A 509 40.44 -21.46 28.67
CA VAL A 509 41.32 -20.34 28.98
C VAL A 509 41.47 -20.22 30.47
N ASP A 510 42.72 -20.09 30.90
CA ASP A 510 43.04 -19.73 32.27
C ASP A 510 42.86 -18.23 32.49
N GLY A 511 42.20 -17.90 33.59
CA GLY A 511 41.93 -16.53 34.01
C GLY A 511 41.61 -16.52 35.50
N LYS A 512 41.51 -15.32 36.08
CA LYS A 512 41.15 -15.13 37.49
C LYS A 512 39.64 -15.00 37.66
N TYR A 513 38.90 -16.00 37.19
CA TYR A 513 37.46 -16.15 37.41
C TYR A 513 37.20 -17.21 38.49
N ALA A 514 36.03 -17.19 39.12
CA ALA A 514 35.65 -18.21 40.09
C ALA A 514 35.37 -19.54 39.37
N LYS A 515 36.29 -20.50 39.51
CA LYS A 515 36.23 -21.82 38.87
C LYS A 515 35.40 -22.81 39.68
N ASP A 516 35.52 -22.82 41.00
CA ASP A 516 34.92 -23.85 41.87
C ASP A 516 33.54 -23.46 42.43
N MET A 517 32.81 -22.60 41.70
CA MET A 517 31.51 -22.09 42.13
C MET A 517 30.57 -21.89 40.95
N ASP A 518 29.28 -21.83 41.25
CA ASP A 518 28.26 -21.50 40.27
C ASP A 518 28.41 -20.04 39.83
N THR A 519 28.28 -19.82 38.52
CA THR A 519 28.16 -18.47 37.96
C THR A 519 26.70 -18.17 37.69
N LEU A 520 26.18 -17.12 38.30
CA LEU A 520 24.82 -16.62 38.11
C LEU A 520 24.73 -15.68 36.91
N LEU A 521 25.76 -14.86 36.69
CA LEU A 521 25.86 -13.94 35.56
C LEU A 521 27.31 -13.82 35.11
N PHE A 522 27.50 -13.77 33.80
CA PHE A 522 28.75 -13.37 33.19
C PHE A 522 28.43 -12.45 32.03
N ALA A 523 28.81 -11.18 32.18
CA ALA A 523 28.42 -10.10 31.27
C ALA A 523 29.55 -9.09 31.09
N GLU A 524 29.44 -8.27 30.05
CA GLU A 524 30.26 -7.07 29.92
C GLU A 524 29.69 -5.97 30.84
N PHE A 525 30.56 -5.28 31.56
CA PHE A 525 30.18 -4.19 32.45
C PHE A 525 31.23 -3.07 32.41
N GLY A 526 30.83 -1.90 31.90
CA GLY A 526 31.76 -0.80 31.68
C GLY A 526 32.85 -1.17 30.68
N THR A 527 34.12 -1.06 31.08
CA THR A 527 35.29 -1.43 30.26
C THR A 527 35.81 -2.84 30.58
N GLY A 528 35.00 -3.68 31.20
CA GLY A 528 35.43 -4.97 31.73
C GLY A 528 34.36 -6.05 31.64
N ILE A 529 34.67 -7.18 32.26
CA ILE A 529 33.83 -8.36 32.35
C ILE A 529 33.45 -8.53 33.82
N ILE A 530 32.17 -8.76 34.10
CA ILE A 530 31.70 -9.09 35.45
C ILE A 530 31.29 -10.56 35.53
N GLN A 531 31.72 -11.26 36.58
CA GLN A 531 31.20 -12.56 36.98
C GLN A 531 30.50 -12.43 38.32
N ILE A 532 29.22 -12.79 38.38
CA ILE A 532 28.46 -12.84 39.63
C ILE A 532 28.32 -14.29 40.06
N THR A 533 28.74 -14.59 41.29
CA THR A 533 28.54 -15.88 41.96
C THR A 533 27.48 -15.74 43.06
N PRO A 534 27.01 -16.83 43.69
CA PRO A 534 26.11 -16.75 44.84
C PRO A 534 26.67 -15.96 46.04
N THR A 535 27.98 -15.75 46.11
CA THR A 535 28.68 -15.23 47.29
C THR A 535 29.40 -13.91 47.08
N PHE A 536 29.77 -13.58 45.85
CA PHE A 536 30.49 -12.36 45.51
C PHE A 536 30.35 -12.06 44.02
N TRP A 537 30.81 -10.88 43.60
CA TRP A 537 31.03 -10.60 42.19
C TRP A 537 32.50 -10.23 41.95
N LEU A 538 32.98 -10.58 40.76
CA LEU A 538 34.33 -10.29 40.27
C LEU A 538 34.23 -9.38 39.06
N GLY A 539 34.82 -8.21 39.13
CA GLY A 539 35.15 -7.37 37.98
C GLY A 539 36.50 -7.79 37.41
N MET A 540 36.56 -7.98 36.10
CA MET A 540 37.73 -8.41 35.34
C MET A 540 37.98 -7.49 34.15
N ASP A 541 39.23 -7.39 33.70
CA ASP A 541 39.57 -6.74 32.44
C ASP A 541 39.28 -7.65 31.23
N HIS A 542 39.54 -7.16 30.01
CA HIS A 542 39.38 -7.94 28.77
C HIS A 542 40.33 -9.16 28.65
N ASN A 543 41.27 -9.33 29.59
CA ASN A 543 42.18 -10.47 29.67
C ASN A 543 41.85 -11.42 30.84
N LEU A 544 40.66 -11.29 31.44
CA LEU A 544 40.24 -12.06 32.62
C LEU A 544 41.14 -11.85 33.85
N LYS A 545 41.79 -10.69 33.98
CA LYS A 545 42.50 -10.30 35.20
C LYS A 545 41.53 -9.58 36.12
N VAL A 546 41.47 -9.99 37.39
CA VAL A 546 40.62 -9.34 38.41
C VAL A 546 41.06 -7.87 38.55
N VAL A 547 40.09 -6.99 38.39
CA VAL A 547 40.17 -5.55 38.65
C VAL A 547 39.51 -5.23 39.99
N GLU A 548 38.42 -5.92 40.33
CA GLU A 548 37.64 -5.67 41.53
C GLU A 548 36.98 -6.97 42.04
N GLU A 549 36.89 -7.14 43.36
CA GLU A 549 36.20 -8.27 43.99
C GLU A 549 35.41 -7.75 45.19
N THR A 550 34.10 -8.01 45.23
CA THR A 550 33.25 -7.56 46.33
C THR A 550 32.33 -8.68 46.79
N LEU A 551 32.33 -8.95 48.10
CA LEU A 551 31.45 -9.92 48.74
C LEU A 551 29.99 -9.43 48.73
N LEU A 552 29.08 -10.31 48.30
CA LEU A 552 27.65 -10.07 48.44
C LEU A 552 27.32 -10.32 49.92
N ALA A 553 27.10 -9.24 50.67
CA ALA A 553 26.85 -9.30 52.11
C ALA A 553 25.76 -10.34 52.44
N LYS A 554 26.10 -11.33 53.27
CA LYS A 554 25.10 -12.22 53.87
C LYS A 554 24.13 -11.35 54.66
N ARG A 555 22.87 -11.24 54.22
CA ARG A 555 21.77 -10.85 55.11
C ARG A 555 21.79 -11.82 56.29
N GLN A 556 22.34 -11.39 57.43
CA GLN A 556 22.13 -12.07 58.68
C GLN A 556 20.62 -12.08 58.92
N ARG A 557 19.99 -13.25 58.78
CA ARG A 557 18.68 -13.50 59.37
C ARG A 557 18.86 -13.33 60.88
N GLN A 558 18.57 -12.15 61.40
CA GLN A 558 18.31 -11.99 62.84
C GLN A 558 17.12 -12.88 63.17
N LYS A 559 17.35 -13.80 64.10
CA LYS A 559 16.34 -14.69 64.70
C LYS A 559 15.36 -13.88 65.54
#